data_AF-A0AAU4R5F0-F1
#
_entry.id   AF-A0AAU4R5F0-F1
#
_cell.length_a   1.000
_cell.length_b   1.000
_cell.length_c   1.000
_cell.angle_alpha   90.00
_cell.angle_beta   90.00
_cell.angle_gamma   90.00
#
_symmetry.space_group_name_H-M   'P 1'
#
loop_
_entity.id
_entity.type
_entity.pdbx_description
1 polymer ?
#
loop_
_entity_poly.entity_id
_entity_poly.type
_entity_poly.pdbx_seq_one_letter_code
_entity_poly.pdbx_strand_id
1 'polypeptide(L)'
;MTGELDLTSAIIDCEIDFDACSFSEVLSLRHASTLAVYLQKSHLPELSAEALRCPVLDMRDAVVEGNVWIQASDFTIDLNLDRAKVGGWINGNVVTIGTWFNGRFGLTVGKWLSLSSARIGGVDLRQAQIGLSGGTEEALGAHLLTCDTFWASDIRVAHGIILSGAQINGDAVLSQAAVHGALSGKPAIRLDGIYARRLDIDTARSDVESVSLRGAAIGNLIDRPQGGPLLELDALTYDRLEPLPPRSTRSRLAWLRESLGDQYLPQPYEQLAAAYRLLGHDSEAHRVLRAKHRHHRSTLPWTTKIWDWLQDAVAGYGYRPALAGGWLVALTLLGTLVFSLNEPQRSEPGRGPAFNPTVYTLDLLLPIIDFGQDRAFVSGSGQQWFAYALVALGWILATTLVAGLTRVLGRS
;
A
#
# COMPACT_ATOMS: atom_id res chain seq x y z
N MET A 1 -32.82 -12.73 -40.02
CA MET A 1 -34.12 -12.76 -39.33
C MET A 1 -34.69 -11.37 -39.34
N THR A 2 -35.92 -11.23 -39.84
CA THR A 2 -36.64 -9.95 -39.90
C THR A 2 -37.74 -9.94 -38.86
N GLY A 3 -37.81 -8.89 -38.05
CA GLY A 3 -38.72 -8.78 -36.91
C GLY A 3 -38.08 -9.21 -35.58
N GLU A 4 -38.81 -8.98 -34.50
CA GLU A 4 -38.39 -9.31 -33.14
C GLU A 4 -38.42 -10.82 -32.90
N LEU A 5 -37.32 -11.39 -32.40
CA LEU A 5 -37.27 -12.76 -31.91
C LEU A 5 -37.19 -12.72 -30.38
N ASP A 6 -38.36 -12.80 -29.74
CA ASP A 6 -38.48 -12.86 -28.29
C ASP A 6 -38.77 -14.28 -27.81
N LEU A 7 -37.78 -14.88 -27.17
CA LEU A 7 -37.83 -16.20 -26.53
C LEU A 7 -37.79 -16.04 -24.99
N THR A 8 -38.22 -14.89 -24.46
CA THR A 8 -38.27 -14.65 -23.02
C THR A 8 -39.02 -15.78 -22.29
N SER A 9 -38.40 -16.30 -21.23
CA SER A 9 -38.92 -17.37 -20.38
C SER A 9 -39.22 -18.69 -21.10
N ALA A 10 -38.74 -18.87 -22.34
CA ALA A 10 -38.93 -20.09 -23.09
C ALA A 10 -38.09 -21.24 -22.51
N ILE A 11 -38.65 -22.45 -22.55
CA ILE A 11 -37.91 -23.69 -22.33
C ILE A 11 -37.80 -24.38 -23.69
N ILE A 12 -36.56 -24.55 -24.15
CA ILE A 12 -36.24 -25.02 -25.49
C ILE A 12 -35.42 -26.29 -25.34
N ASP A 13 -36.04 -27.44 -25.61
CA ASP A 13 -35.44 -28.76 -25.43
C ASP A 13 -34.46 -29.15 -26.56
N CYS A 14 -33.99 -28.18 -27.34
CA CYS A 14 -33.01 -28.32 -28.39
C CYS A 14 -31.98 -27.19 -28.34
N GLU A 15 -30.95 -27.31 -29.15
CA GLU A 15 -29.95 -26.26 -29.37
C GLU A 15 -30.54 -25.17 -30.29
N ILE A 16 -30.18 -23.92 -30.01
CA ILE A 16 -30.48 -22.78 -30.87
C ILE A 16 -29.24 -22.50 -31.70
N ASP A 17 -29.32 -22.72 -33.02
CA ASP A 17 -28.23 -22.45 -33.95
C ASP A 17 -28.60 -21.35 -34.94
N PHE A 18 -27.92 -20.22 -34.79
CA PHE A 18 -27.96 -19.07 -35.67
C PHE A 18 -26.53 -18.72 -36.10
N ASP A 19 -25.83 -19.62 -36.79
CA ASP A 19 -24.55 -19.31 -37.45
C ASP A 19 -24.75 -18.38 -38.66
N ALA A 20 -23.85 -17.40 -38.81
CA ALA A 20 -23.78 -16.45 -39.92
C ALA A 20 -25.12 -15.76 -40.26
N CYS A 21 -25.92 -15.48 -39.24
CA CYS A 21 -27.23 -14.86 -39.35
C CYS A 21 -27.14 -13.34 -39.11
N SER A 22 -28.10 -12.59 -39.67
CA SER A 22 -28.25 -11.15 -39.39
C SER A 22 -29.64 -10.88 -38.83
N PHE A 23 -29.73 -10.14 -37.73
CA PHE A 23 -30.97 -9.78 -37.05
C PHE A 23 -31.29 -8.31 -37.30
N SER A 24 -32.55 -7.99 -37.58
CA SER A 24 -33.01 -6.60 -37.72
C SER A 24 -33.37 -5.94 -36.40
N GLU A 25 -33.66 -6.74 -35.37
CA GLU A 25 -34.14 -6.33 -34.05
C GLU A 25 -33.39 -7.09 -32.96
N VAL A 26 -33.66 -6.76 -31.69
CA VAL A 26 -33.07 -7.39 -30.51
C VAL A 26 -33.38 -8.89 -30.49
N LEU A 27 -32.37 -9.71 -30.18
CA LEU A 27 -32.57 -11.12 -29.81
C LEU A 27 -32.77 -11.22 -28.30
N SER A 28 -33.96 -11.61 -27.87
CA SER A 28 -34.29 -11.76 -26.45
C SER A 28 -34.36 -13.23 -26.05
N LEU A 29 -33.48 -13.62 -25.14
CA LEU A 29 -33.36 -14.94 -24.49
C LEU A 29 -33.49 -14.81 -22.96
N ARG A 30 -34.09 -13.73 -22.46
CA ARG A 30 -34.19 -13.45 -21.02
C ARG A 30 -34.92 -14.58 -20.30
N HIS A 31 -34.39 -15.06 -19.18
CA HIS A 31 -34.94 -16.16 -18.39
C HIS A 31 -35.16 -17.48 -19.15
N ALA A 32 -34.63 -17.60 -20.37
CA ALA A 32 -34.81 -18.80 -21.17
C ALA A 32 -33.92 -19.94 -20.67
N SER A 33 -34.28 -21.17 -21.03
CA SER A 33 -33.49 -22.37 -20.78
C SER A 33 -33.36 -23.16 -22.08
N THR A 34 -32.14 -23.52 -22.47
CA THR A 34 -31.86 -24.25 -23.72
C THR A 34 -30.61 -25.13 -23.63
N LEU A 35 -30.42 -26.06 -24.57
CA LEU A 35 -29.28 -26.96 -24.60
C LEU A 35 -27.97 -26.29 -25.06
N ALA A 36 -28.05 -25.27 -25.92
CA ALA A 36 -26.92 -24.44 -26.34
C ALA A 36 -27.45 -23.26 -27.16
N VAL A 37 -26.65 -22.19 -27.25
CA VAL A 37 -26.91 -21.06 -28.15
C VAL A 37 -25.66 -20.78 -28.98
N TYR A 38 -25.79 -20.91 -30.30
CA TYR A 38 -24.74 -20.60 -31.26
C TYR A 38 -25.15 -19.37 -32.07
N LEU A 39 -24.31 -18.34 -32.02
CA LEU A 39 -24.44 -17.05 -32.71
C LEU A 39 -23.13 -16.70 -33.44
N GLN A 40 -22.39 -17.72 -33.86
CA GLN A 40 -21.11 -17.57 -34.52
C GLN A 40 -21.26 -16.72 -35.78
N LYS A 41 -20.36 -15.76 -36.00
CA LYS A 41 -20.34 -14.86 -37.17
C LYS A 41 -21.65 -14.10 -37.40
N SER A 42 -22.53 -14.05 -36.41
CA SER A 42 -23.84 -13.41 -36.54
C SER A 42 -23.79 -11.93 -36.21
N HIS A 43 -24.70 -11.17 -36.81
CA HIS A 43 -24.84 -9.75 -36.65
C HIS A 43 -26.13 -9.42 -35.90
N LEU A 44 -26.02 -8.77 -34.75
CA LEU A 44 -27.16 -8.43 -33.88
C LEU A 44 -27.16 -6.93 -33.54
N PRO A 45 -28.33 -6.27 -33.51
CA PRO A 45 -28.43 -4.95 -32.92
C PRO A 45 -28.15 -5.01 -31.42
N GLU A 46 -28.70 -5.99 -30.71
CA GLU A 46 -28.51 -6.18 -29.26
C GLU A 46 -28.87 -7.63 -28.88
N LEU A 47 -28.18 -8.18 -27.87
CA LEU A 47 -28.50 -9.48 -27.27
C LEU A 47 -28.96 -9.29 -25.83
N SER A 48 -30.19 -9.70 -25.53
CA SER A 48 -30.75 -9.69 -24.18
C SER A 48 -30.90 -11.12 -23.66
N ALA A 49 -29.89 -11.62 -22.97
CA ALA A 49 -29.81 -12.98 -22.43
C ALA A 49 -29.68 -12.98 -20.90
N GLU A 50 -30.33 -12.05 -20.21
CA GLU A 50 -30.36 -12.01 -18.74
C GLU A 50 -30.97 -13.28 -18.16
N ALA A 51 -30.35 -13.86 -17.13
CA ALA A 51 -30.78 -15.10 -16.49
C ALA A 51 -31.01 -16.28 -17.47
N LEU A 52 -30.27 -16.29 -18.59
CA LEU A 52 -30.24 -17.41 -19.51
C LEU A 52 -29.58 -18.62 -18.85
N ARG A 53 -30.15 -19.80 -19.04
CA ARG A 53 -29.56 -21.07 -18.62
C ARG A 53 -29.27 -21.92 -19.84
N CYS A 54 -28.00 -22.12 -20.14
CA CYS A 54 -27.57 -23.08 -21.15
C CYS A 54 -26.14 -23.54 -20.89
N PRO A 55 -25.74 -24.74 -21.30
CA PRO A 55 -24.34 -25.16 -21.23
C PRO A 55 -23.36 -24.21 -21.91
N VAL A 56 -23.68 -23.74 -23.12
CA VAL A 56 -22.77 -22.95 -23.95
C VAL A 56 -23.52 -21.80 -24.61
N LEU A 57 -22.88 -20.63 -24.61
CA LEU A 57 -23.20 -19.51 -25.50
C LEU A 57 -21.95 -19.19 -26.33
N ASP A 58 -22.03 -19.45 -27.64
CA ASP A 58 -20.91 -19.25 -28.56
C ASP A 58 -21.23 -18.13 -29.54
N MET A 59 -20.53 -17.01 -29.38
CA MET A 59 -20.63 -15.79 -30.16
C MET A 59 -19.29 -15.47 -30.85
N ARG A 60 -18.49 -16.49 -31.19
CA ARG A 60 -17.23 -16.28 -31.91
C ARG A 60 -17.44 -15.52 -33.20
N ASP A 61 -16.59 -14.52 -33.44
CA ASP A 61 -16.66 -13.66 -34.62
C ASP A 61 -18.00 -12.91 -34.79
N ALA A 62 -18.88 -12.91 -33.79
CA ALA A 62 -20.15 -12.20 -33.83
C ALA A 62 -19.93 -10.69 -33.75
N VAL A 63 -20.88 -9.93 -34.31
CA VAL A 63 -20.92 -8.47 -34.25
C VAL A 63 -22.23 -8.06 -33.59
N VAL A 64 -22.13 -7.37 -32.46
CA VAL A 64 -23.26 -6.78 -31.74
C VAL A 64 -23.10 -5.26 -31.79
N GLU A 65 -24.02 -4.54 -32.43
CA GLU A 65 -23.92 -3.07 -32.55
C GLU A 65 -24.09 -2.38 -31.19
N GLY A 66 -25.08 -2.84 -30.43
CA GLY A 66 -25.46 -2.36 -29.11
C GLY A 66 -24.88 -3.23 -28.00
N ASN A 67 -25.73 -3.59 -27.04
CA ASN A 67 -25.28 -4.20 -25.79
C ASN A 67 -25.42 -5.73 -25.78
N VAL A 68 -24.70 -6.36 -24.87
CA VAL A 68 -24.87 -7.77 -24.52
C VAL A 68 -25.19 -7.87 -23.05
N TRP A 69 -26.40 -8.35 -22.75
CA TRP A 69 -26.86 -8.59 -21.39
C TRP A 69 -26.82 -10.08 -21.11
N ILE A 70 -25.95 -10.50 -20.20
CA ILE A 70 -25.82 -11.90 -19.73
C ILE A 70 -25.82 -11.96 -18.20
N GLN A 71 -26.28 -10.88 -17.55
CA GLN A 71 -26.37 -10.77 -16.10
C GLN A 71 -27.15 -11.95 -15.52
N ALA A 72 -26.68 -12.49 -14.39
CA ALA A 72 -27.29 -13.61 -13.67
C ALA A 72 -27.52 -14.88 -14.52
N SER A 73 -26.86 -15.01 -15.67
CA SER A 73 -26.94 -16.22 -16.50
C SER A 73 -26.08 -17.34 -15.93
N ASP A 74 -26.44 -18.57 -16.25
CA ASP A 74 -25.72 -19.77 -15.86
C ASP A 74 -25.28 -20.53 -17.12
N PHE A 75 -23.97 -20.46 -17.39
CA PHE A 75 -23.30 -21.20 -18.42
C PHE A 75 -22.54 -22.37 -17.80
N THR A 76 -23.06 -23.58 -17.89
CA THR A 76 -22.42 -24.73 -17.20
C THR A 76 -21.08 -25.13 -17.81
N ILE A 77 -20.79 -24.71 -19.04
CA ILE A 77 -19.51 -24.93 -19.73
C ILE A 77 -18.89 -23.56 -20.06
N ASP A 78 -19.02 -23.07 -21.29
CA ASP A 78 -18.25 -21.94 -21.80
C ASP A 78 -19.14 -20.80 -22.31
N LEU A 79 -18.67 -19.59 -22.11
CA LEU A 79 -19.09 -18.41 -22.87
C LEU A 79 -17.96 -18.03 -23.82
N ASN A 80 -18.22 -18.11 -25.13
CA ASN A 80 -17.21 -17.84 -26.15
C ASN A 80 -17.50 -16.55 -26.92
N LEU A 81 -16.62 -15.58 -26.79
CA LEU A 81 -16.63 -14.27 -27.42
C LEU A 81 -15.31 -14.00 -28.16
N ASP A 82 -14.54 -15.04 -28.51
CA ASP A 82 -13.28 -14.86 -29.23
C ASP A 82 -13.53 -14.08 -30.53
N ARG A 83 -12.75 -13.02 -30.74
CA ARG A 83 -12.87 -12.10 -31.89
C ARG A 83 -14.24 -11.42 -32.07
N ALA A 84 -15.14 -11.52 -31.10
CA ALA A 84 -16.43 -10.84 -31.16
C ALA A 84 -16.26 -9.32 -31.06
N LYS A 85 -17.17 -8.57 -31.69
CA LYS A 85 -17.20 -7.11 -31.62
C LYS A 85 -18.51 -6.66 -31.00
N VAL A 86 -18.46 -5.99 -29.86
CA VAL A 86 -19.62 -5.41 -29.18
C VAL A 86 -19.44 -3.90 -29.15
N GLY A 87 -20.31 -3.15 -29.83
CA GLY A 87 -20.22 -1.68 -29.89
C GLY A 87 -20.62 -0.99 -28.59
N GLY A 88 -21.56 -1.59 -27.84
CA GLY A 88 -21.99 -1.14 -26.52
C GLY A 88 -21.17 -1.72 -25.37
N TRP A 89 -21.85 -2.14 -24.31
CA TRP A 89 -21.26 -2.79 -23.14
C TRP A 89 -21.64 -4.26 -23.06
N ILE A 90 -20.85 -5.02 -22.28
CA ILE A 90 -21.19 -6.38 -21.85
C ILE A 90 -21.45 -6.34 -20.35
N ASN A 91 -22.69 -6.67 -19.96
CA ASN A 91 -23.05 -6.83 -18.55
C ASN A 91 -23.16 -8.32 -18.22
N GLY A 92 -22.13 -8.87 -17.58
CA GLY A 92 -22.08 -10.22 -17.02
C GLY A 92 -21.96 -10.20 -15.50
N ASN A 93 -22.60 -9.24 -14.84
CA ASN A 93 -22.67 -9.23 -13.39
C ASN A 93 -23.40 -10.48 -12.87
N VAL A 94 -22.86 -11.09 -11.80
CA VAL A 94 -23.45 -12.28 -11.16
C VAL A 94 -23.57 -13.48 -12.12
N VAL A 95 -22.86 -13.48 -13.25
CA VAL A 95 -22.86 -14.63 -14.18
C VAL A 95 -22.11 -15.80 -13.56
N THR A 96 -22.60 -17.02 -13.79
CA THR A 96 -21.89 -18.26 -13.47
C THR A 96 -21.42 -18.91 -14.77
N ILE A 97 -20.12 -19.22 -14.85
CA ILE A 97 -19.52 -19.92 -16.00
C ILE A 97 -18.68 -21.08 -15.46
N GLY A 98 -19.01 -22.30 -15.83
CA GLY A 98 -18.36 -23.51 -15.32
C GLY A 98 -16.89 -23.61 -15.69
N THR A 99 -16.55 -23.28 -16.94
CA THR A 99 -15.19 -23.33 -17.45
C THR A 99 -14.70 -21.94 -17.84
N TRP A 100 -14.82 -21.49 -19.09
CA TRP A 100 -14.13 -20.29 -19.56
C TRP A 100 -15.05 -19.18 -20.06
N PHE A 101 -14.77 -17.95 -19.62
CA PHE A 101 -15.09 -16.75 -20.38
C PHE A 101 -13.97 -16.52 -21.40
N ASN A 102 -14.21 -16.83 -22.67
CA ASN A 102 -13.22 -16.70 -23.73
C ASN A 102 -13.44 -15.39 -24.50
N GLY A 103 -12.53 -14.44 -24.37
CA GLY A 103 -12.54 -13.15 -25.08
C GLY A 103 -11.22 -12.88 -25.78
N ARG A 104 -10.67 -13.89 -26.47
CA ARG A 104 -9.29 -13.87 -26.96
C ARG A 104 -9.16 -13.25 -28.33
N PHE A 105 -7.92 -12.83 -28.63
CA PHE A 105 -7.44 -12.57 -30.00
C PHE A 105 -8.25 -11.52 -30.78
N GLY A 106 -8.79 -10.51 -30.10
CA GLY A 106 -9.51 -9.41 -30.75
C GLY A 106 -10.97 -9.26 -30.35
N LEU A 107 -11.38 -9.76 -29.18
CA LEU A 107 -12.62 -9.28 -28.55
C LEU A 107 -12.52 -7.75 -28.41
N THR A 108 -13.48 -7.02 -28.98
CA THR A 108 -13.60 -5.57 -28.79
C THR A 108 -14.92 -5.24 -28.11
N VAL A 109 -14.87 -4.52 -27.00
CA VAL A 109 -16.04 -3.97 -26.31
C VAL A 109 -15.92 -2.45 -26.35
N GLY A 110 -16.87 -1.78 -27.01
CA GLY A 110 -16.78 -0.35 -27.29
C GLY A 110 -16.84 0.51 -26.04
N LYS A 111 -17.67 0.10 -25.07
CA LYS A 111 -17.83 0.71 -23.75
C LYS A 111 -17.21 -0.18 -22.66
N TRP A 112 -17.95 -0.60 -21.63
CA TRP A 112 -17.39 -1.38 -20.54
C TRP A 112 -17.74 -2.87 -20.60
N LEU A 113 -16.89 -3.69 -19.98
CA LEU A 113 -17.15 -5.09 -19.64
C LEU A 113 -17.24 -5.19 -18.11
N SER A 114 -18.39 -5.62 -17.60
CA SER A 114 -18.58 -5.86 -16.17
C SER A 114 -18.83 -7.34 -15.88
N LEU A 115 -18.03 -7.90 -14.99
CA LEU A 115 -18.09 -9.27 -14.47
C LEU A 115 -18.15 -9.24 -12.93
N SER A 116 -18.85 -8.23 -12.38
CA SER A 116 -18.89 -8.01 -10.94
C SER A 116 -19.69 -9.12 -10.26
N SER A 117 -19.14 -9.68 -9.18
CA SER A 117 -19.67 -10.83 -8.44
C SER A 117 -19.89 -12.08 -9.29
N ALA A 118 -19.22 -12.19 -10.44
CA ALA A 118 -19.28 -13.38 -11.29
C ALA A 118 -18.50 -14.54 -10.66
N ARG A 119 -18.90 -15.77 -11.02
CA ARG A 119 -18.24 -17.01 -10.62
C ARG A 119 -17.86 -17.78 -11.88
N ILE A 120 -16.58 -17.74 -12.24
CA ILE A 120 -16.10 -18.22 -13.55
C ILE A 120 -14.93 -19.16 -13.31
N GLY A 121 -14.87 -20.33 -13.95
CA GLY A 121 -13.70 -21.21 -13.85
C GLY A 121 -12.40 -20.48 -14.26
N GLY A 122 -12.36 -19.89 -15.46
CA GLY A 122 -11.27 -19.08 -15.96
C GLY A 122 -11.72 -17.94 -16.86
N VAL A 123 -11.02 -16.82 -16.80
CA VAL A 123 -11.27 -15.65 -17.66
C VAL A 123 -10.06 -15.46 -18.56
N ASP A 124 -10.28 -15.44 -19.89
CA ASP A 124 -9.23 -15.19 -20.87
C ASP A 124 -9.58 -13.98 -21.76
N LEU A 125 -8.97 -12.84 -21.45
CA LEU A 125 -9.10 -11.56 -22.13
C LEU A 125 -7.79 -11.15 -22.82
N ARG A 126 -6.92 -12.13 -23.14
CA ARG A 126 -5.65 -11.84 -23.80
C ARG A 126 -5.88 -11.11 -25.12
N GLN A 127 -5.18 -9.98 -25.29
CA GLN A 127 -5.27 -9.11 -26.46
C GLN A 127 -6.67 -8.51 -26.72
N ALA A 128 -7.57 -8.51 -25.73
CA ALA A 128 -8.86 -7.84 -25.84
C ALA A 128 -8.72 -6.31 -25.80
N GLN A 129 -9.71 -5.61 -26.35
CA GLN A 129 -9.80 -4.15 -26.34
C GLN A 129 -11.12 -3.72 -25.72
N ILE A 130 -11.09 -2.89 -24.68
CA ILE A 130 -12.28 -2.56 -23.89
C ILE A 130 -12.33 -1.04 -23.64
N GLY A 131 -13.43 -0.39 -24.01
CA GLY A 131 -13.70 1.03 -23.70
C GLY A 131 -13.04 2.05 -24.62
N LEU A 132 -12.35 1.60 -25.69
CA LEU A 132 -11.62 2.49 -26.59
C LEU A 132 -12.53 3.30 -27.55
N SER A 133 -13.84 3.00 -27.61
CA SER A 133 -14.79 3.68 -28.49
C SER A 133 -15.74 4.63 -27.76
N GLY A 134 -15.55 4.84 -26.45
CA GLY A 134 -16.32 5.76 -25.64
C GLY A 134 -16.67 5.19 -24.27
N GLY A 135 -16.85 6.06 -23.29
CA GLY A 135 -17.13 5.69 -21.90
C GLY A 135 -16.61 6.79 -20.96
N THR A 136 -17.19 6.89 -19.77
CA THR A 136 -16.78 7.87 -18.74
C THR A 136 -16.36 7.21 -17.44
N GLU A 137 -16.41 5.88 -17.40
CA GLU A 137 -16.17 5.04 -16.23
C GLU A 137 -15.08 4.01 -16.56
N GLU A 138 -14.54 3.37 -15.52
CA GLU A 138 -13.56 2.28 -15.66
C GLU A 138 -14.09 1.17 -16.59
N ALA A 139 -13.37 0.85 -17.67
CA ALA A 139 -13.93 0.03 -18.74
C ALA A 139 -13.94 -1.48 -18.42
N LEU A 140 -13.09 -1.97 -17.51
CA LEU A 140 -13.13 -3.36 -17.06
C LEU A 140 -13.38 -3.44 -15.54
N GLY A 141 -14.58 -3.89 -15.16
CA GLY A 141 -14.96 -4.07 -13.76
C GLY A 141 -15.23 -5.54 -13.42
N ALA A 142 -14.44 -6.14 -12.56
CA ALA A 142 -14.69 -7.49 -12.03
C ALA A 142 -14.54 -7.50 -10.50
N HIS A 143 -15.30 -6.62 -9.84
CA HIS A 143 -15.37 -6.55 -8.38
C HIS A 143 -15.87 -7.87 -7.81
N LEU A 144 -15.22 -8.39 -6.77
CA LEU A 144 -15.63 -9.65 -6.11
C LEU A 144 -15.73 -10.86 -7.07
N LEU A 145 -15.04 -10.83 -8.21
CA LEU A 145 -14.95 -11.96 -9.14
C LEU A 145 -14.32 -13.15 -8.41
N THR A 146 -14.91 -14.33 -8.55
CA THR A 146 -14.27 -15.59 -8.14
C THR A 146 -13.88 -16.38 -9.37
N CYS A 147 -12.60 -16.71 -9.53
CA CYS A 147 -12.13 -17.58 -10.59
C CYS A 147 -10.87 -18.37 -10.22
N ASP A 148 -10.55 -19.41 -10.99
CA ASP A 148 -9.29 -20.12 -10.82
C ASP A 148 -8.15 -19.43 -11.58
N THR A 149 -8.45 -18.76 -12.69
CA THR A 149 -7.44 -18.12 -13.53
C THR A 149 -7.99 -16.88 -14.21
N PHE A 150 -7.19 -15.81 -14.25
CA PHE A 150 -7.51 -14.56 -14.93
C PHE A 150 -6.33 -14.16 -15.84
N TRP A 151 -6.51 -14.27 -17.15
CA TRP A 151 -5.51 -13.91 -18.14
C TRP A 151 -5.93 -12.68 -18.92
N ALA A 152 -5.16 -11.61 -18.79
CA ALA A 152 -5.36 -10.34 -19.48
C ALA A 152 -4.03 -9.81 -20.03
N SER A 153 -3.16 -10.70 -20.51
CA SER A 153 -1.92 -10.31 -21.16
C SER A 153 -2.19 -9.48 -22.42
N ASP A 154 -1.43 -8.40 -22.62
CA ASP A 154 -1.54 -7.51 -23.78
C ASP A 154 -2.95 -6.89 -23.98
N ILE A 155 -3.76 -6.84 -22.92
CA ILE A 155 -5.08 -6.20 -22.96
C ILE A 155 -4.94 -4.69 -23.12
N ARG A 156 -5.84 -4.05 -23.88
CA ARG A 156 -5.96 -2.59 -23.97
C ARG A 156 -7.29 -2.15 -23.38
N VAL A 157 -7.25 -1.32 -22.35
CA VAL A 157 -8.45 -0.89 -21.62
C VAL A 157 -8.46 0.63 -21.50
N ALA A 158 -9.63 1.26 -21.61
CA ALA A 158 -9.82 2.67 -21.30
C ALA A 158 -10.22 2.88 -19.83
N HIS A 159 -9.85 4.02 -19.25
CA HIS A 159 -10.29 4.53 -17.94
C HIS A 159 -9.95 3.69 -16.69
N GLY A 160 -9.70 2.39 -16.82
CA GLY A 160 -9.15 1.56 -15.74
C GLY A 160 -9.58 0.09 -15.76
N ILE A 161 -8.86 -0.71 -14.97
CA ILE A 161 -9.17 -2.11 -14.66
C ILE A 161 -9.41 -2.23 -13.15
N ILE A 162 -10.53 -2.82 -12.75
CA ILE A 162 -10.85 -3.05 -11.33
C ILE A 162 -11.09 -4.53 -11.07
N LEU A 163 -10.27 -5.12 -10.19
CA LEU A 163 -10.42 -6.48 -9.67
C LEU A 163 -10.53 -6.47 -8.13
N SER A 164 -11.05 -5.39 -7.56
CA SER A 164 -11.13 -5.22 -6.10
C SER A 164 -11.92 -6.35 -5.43
N GLY A 165 -11.33 -6.97 -4.42
CA GLY A 165 -11.90 -8.09 -3.66
C GLY A 165 -12.01 -9.40 -4.44
N ALA A 166 -11.46 -9.47 -5.65
CA ALA A 166 -11.51 -10.71 -6.44
C ALA A 166 -10.72 -11.84 -5.76
N GLN A 167 -11.24 -13.06 -5.88
CA GLN A 167 -10.65 -14.29 -5.37
C GLN A 167 -10.18 -15.13 -6.56
N ILE A 168 -8.88 -15.11 -6.82
CA ILE A 168 -8.25 -15.82 -7.95
C ILE A 168 -7.46 -17.00 -7.37
N ASN A 169 -8.01 -18.21 -7.43
CA ASN A 169 -7.39 -19.36 -6.76
C ASN A 169 -6.01 -19.73 -7.34
N GLY A 170 -5.76 -19.40 -8.60
CA GLY A 170 -4.52 -19.67 -9.31
C GLY A 170 -3.83 -18.39 -9.79
N ASP A 171 -3.74 -18.25 -11.11
CA ASP A 171 -2.90 -17.25 -11.76
C ASP A 171 -3.71 -16.03 -12.21
N ALA A 172 -3.26 -14.84 -11.81
CA ALA A 172 -3.68 -13.56 -12.33
C ALA A 172 -2.55 -12.97 -13.18
N VAL A 173 -2.76 -12.81 -14.48
CA VAL A 173 -1.74 -12.35 -15.43
C VAL A 173 -2.23 -11.09 -16.12
N LEU A 174 -1.58 -9.96 -15.82
CA LEU A 174 -1.79 -8.65 -16.44
C LEU A 174 -0.50 -8.13 -17.10
N SER A 175 0.38 -9.04 -17.53
CA SER A 175 1.61 -8.69 -18.25
C SER A 175 1.29 -7.89 -19.51
N GLN A 176 2.00 -6.79 -19.77
CA GLN A 176 1.79 -5.91 -20.93
C GLN A 176 0.37 -5.31 -21.04
N ALA A 177 -0.43 -5.29 -19.97
CA ALA A 177 -1.71 -4.58 -19.96
C ALA A 177 -1.47 -3.07 -20.14
N ALA A 178 -2.26 -2.43 -21.01
CA ALA A 178 -2.18 -1.00 -21.31
C ALA A 178 -3.51 -0.32 -20.97
N VAL A 179 -3.47 0.64 -20.03
CA VAL A 179 -4.63 1.45 -19.66
C VAL A 179 -4.49 2.84 -20.29
N HIS A 180 -5.52 3.32 -20.98
CA HIS A 180 -5.53 4.62 -21.64
C HIS A 180 -6.55 5.54 -20.95
N GLY A 181 -6.21 6.84 -20.83
CA GLY A 181 -7.15 7.83 -20.28
C GLY A 181 -7.61 7.53 -18.86
N ALA A 182 -6.66 7.13 -17.98
CA ALA A 182 -6.97 6.90 -16.57
C ALA A 182 -7.66 8.12 -15.95
N LEU A 183 -8.64 7.86 -15.09
CA LEU A 183 -9.39 8.94 -14.43
C LEU A 183 -8.50 9.62 -13.38
N SER A 184 -8.44 10.96 -13.43
CA SER A 184 -7.60 11.74 -12.51
C SER A 184 -7.90 11.42 -11.04
N GLY A 185 -6.84 11.18 -10.26
CA GLY A 185 -6.93 10.83 -8.84
C GLY A 185 -7.37 9.40 -8.54
N LYS A 186 -7.52 8.54 -9.56
CA LYS A 186 -7.80 7.11 -9.40
C LYS A 186 -6.65 6.26 -9.96
N PRO A 187 -6.31 5.14 -9.30
CA PRO A 187 -5.46 4.11 -9.87
C PRO A 187 -6.00 3.59 -11.20
N ALA A 188 -5.13 3.50 -12.20
CA ALA A 188 -5.44 2.94 -13.51
C ALA A 188 -5.73 1.43 -13.42
N ILE A 189 -5.05 0.72 -12.51
CA ILE A 189 -5.38 -0.67 -12.17
C ILE A 189 -5.60 -0.76 -10.67
N ARG A 190 -6.78 -1.21 -10.24
CA ARG A 190 -7.15 -1.37 -8.82
C ARG A 190 -7.32 -2.85 -8.49
N LEU A 191 -6.41 -3.37 -7.69
CA LEU A 191 -6.34 -4.76 -7.23
C LEU A 191 -6.52 -4.85 -5.71
N ASP A 192 -7.25 -3.91 -5.12
CA ASP A 192 -7.42 -3.82 -3.67
C ASP A 192 -8.12 -5.05 -3.10
N GLY A 193 -7.56 -5.66 -2.06
CA GLY A 193 -8.16 -6.83 -1.39
C GLY A 193 -8.21 -8.08 -2.27
N ILE A 194 -7.47 -8.12 -3.38
CA ILE A 194 -7.40 -9.31 -4.22
C ILE A 194 -6.68 -10.43 -3.48
N TYR A 195 -7.15 -11.66 -3.67
CA TYR A 195 -6.39 -12.87 -3.36
C TYR A 195 -5.94 -13.53 -4.66
N ALA A 196 -4.65 -13.83 -4.80
CA ALA A 196 -4.13 -14.59 -5.94
C ALA A 196 -2.97 -15.49 -5.53
N ARG A 197 -2.94 -16.75 -5.99
CA ARG A 197 -1.76 -17.61 -5.76
C ARG A 197 -0.54 -17.07 -6.49
N ARG A 198 -0.74 -16.52 -7.69
CA ARG A 198 0.31 -15.86 -8.47
C ARG A 198 -0.25 -14.61 -9.15
N LEU A 199 0.48 -13.51 -9.08
CA LEU A 199 0.18 -12.28 -9.81
C LEU A 199 1.38 -11.91 -10.67
N ASP A 200 1.23 -11.88 -12.00
CA ASP A 200 2.22 -11.33 -12.93
C ASP A 200 1.71 -10.00 -13.47
N ILE A 201 2.40 -8.92 -13.12
CA ILE A 201 2.04 -7.57 -13.52
C ILE A 201 3.29 -6.81 -13.98
N ASP A 202 3.19 -6.23 -15.18
CA ASP A 202 4.20 -5.33 -15.71
C ASP A 202 3.87 -3.89 -15.31
N THR A 203 4.30 -3.51 -14.12
CA THR A 203 4.11 -2.17 -13.60
C THR A 203 4.88 -1.12 -14.45
N ALA A 204 5.96 -1.52 -15.12
CA ALA A 204 6.95 -0.71 -15.83
C ALA A 204 6.53 0.20 -17.02
N ARG A 205 5.24 0.39 -17.38
CA ARG A 205 4.87 1.19 -18.56
C ARG A 205 4.31 2.58 -18.22
N SER A 206 4.76 3.57 -18.99
CA SER A 206 4.46 5.01 -18.87
C SER A 206 3.03 5.43 -19.21
N ASP A 207 2.17 4.51 -19.63
CA ASP A 207 0.76 4.72 -19.92
C ASP A 207 -0.15 4.42 -18.71
N VAL A 208 0.36 3.71 -17.69
CA VAL A 208 -0.39 3.37 -16.47
C VAL A 208 0.10 4.26 -15.32
N GLU A 209 -0.64 5.33 -15.00
CA GLU A 209 -0.20 6.34 -14.02
C GLU A 209 -0.05 5.80 -12.58
N SER A 210 -0.88 4.82 -12.18
CA SER A 210 -0.83 4.24 -10.83
C SER A 210 -1.54 2.89 -10.76
N VAL A 211 -1.03 2.00 -9.90
CA VAL A 211 -1.66 0.69 -9.61
C VAL A 211 -1.83 0.54 -8.10
N SER A 212 -3.03 0.18 -7.65
CA SER A 212 -3.28 -0.03 -6.22
C SER A 212 -3.38 -1.51 -5.90
N LEU A 213 -2.67 -1.93 -4.85
CA LEU A 213 -2.60 -3.30 -4.34
C LEU A 213 -2.99 -3.34 -2.85
N ARG A 214 -3.83 -2.39 -2.41
CA ARG A 214 -4.12 -2.20 -1.00
C ARG A 214 -4.79 -3.43 -0.39
N GLY A 215 -4.23 -3.98 0.69
CA GLY A 215 -4.77 -5.16 1.36
C GLY A 215 -4.79 -6.44 0.52
N ALA A 216 -4.05 -6.48 -0.60
CA ALA A 216 -3.94 -7.67 -1.42
C ALA A 216 -3.14 -8.78 -0.72
N ALA A 217 -3.49 -10.04 -0.98
CA ALA A 217 -2.83 -11.23 -0.47
C ALA A 217 -2.38 -12.11 -1.63
N ILE A 218 -1.07 -12.12 -1.91
CA ILE A 218 -0.50 -12.74 -3.10
C ILE A 218 0.48 -13.86 -2.71
N GLY A 219 0.38 -15.05 -3.27
CA GLY A 219 1.41 -16.07 -3.06
C GLY A 219 2.75 -15.67 -3.69
N ASN A 220 2.81 -15.69 -5.02
CA ASN A 220 3.98 -15.26 -5.79
C ASN A 220 3.69 -14.00 -6.61
N LEU A 221 4.33 -12.89 -6.26
CA LEU A 221 4.24 -11.63 -6.99
C LEU A 221 5.39 -11.52 -7.98
N ILE A 222 5.08 -11.52 -9.27
CA ILE A 222 6.01 -11.24 -10.36
C ILE A 222 5.84 -9.78 -10.77
N ASP A 223 6.87 -8.99 -10.49
CA ASP A 223 6.91 -7.55 -10.75
C ASP A 223 8.26 -7.22 -11.39
N ARG A 224 8.23 -6.79 -12.66
CA ARG A 224 9.42 -6.44 -13.45
C ARG A 224 9.79 -4.96 -13.20
N PRO A 225 10.84 -4.64 -12.43
CA PRO A 225 11.12 -3.27 -12.01
C PRO A 225 11.94 -2.54 -13.08
N GLN A 226 11.26 -1.96 -14.07
CA GLN A 226 11.88 -1.02 -15.01
C GLN A 226 11.04 0.25 -15.09
N GLY A 227 11.16 1.13 -14.09
CA GLY A 227 10.48 2.45 -14.12
C GLY A 227 8.97 2.41 -13.87
N GLY A 228 8.50 1.47 -13.03
CA GLY A 228 7.09 1.28 -12.72
C GLY A 228 6.44 2.42 -11.91
N PRO A 229 5.09 2.43 -11.81
CA PRO A 229 4.26 3.51 -11.35
C PRO A 229 4.27 3.56 -9.82
N LEU A 230 3.61 4.58 -9.28
CA LEU A 230 3.26 4.64 -7.87
C LEU A 230 2.40 3.39 -7.53
N LEU A 231 2.89 2.51 -6.65
CA LEU A 231 2.05 1.46 -6.07
C LEU A 231 1.59 1.89 -4.69
N GLU A 232 0.28 1.92 -4.48
CA GLU A 232 -0.29 1.94 -3.14
C GLU A 232 -0.20 0.53 -2.55
N LEU A 233 0.79 0.34 -1.67
CA LEU A 233 1.13 -0.95 -1.07
C LEU A 233 0.58 -1.14 0.35
N ASP A 234 -0.31 -0.27 0.82
CA ASP A 234 -0.85 -0.36 2.18
C ASP A 234 -1.45 -1.76 2.42
N ALA A 235 -0.96 -2.45 3.46
CA ALA A 235 -1.35 -3.81 3.82
C ALA A 235 -1.17 -4.90 2.72
N LEU A 236 -0.37 -4.70 1.66
CA LEU A 236 -0.04 -5.76 0.69
C LEU A 236 0.80 -6.85 1.36
N THR A 237 0.41 -8.12 1.23
CA THR A 237 1.20 -9.27 1.69
C THR A 237 1.60 -10.16 0.52
N TYR A 238 2.83 -10.68 0.56
CA TYR A 238 3.28 -11.68 -0.41
C TYR A 238 4.27 -12.70 0.16
N ASP A 239 4.16 -13.96 -0.27
CA ASP A 239 5.08 -15.01 0.17
C ASP A 239 6.41 -14.94 -0.60
N ARG A 240 6.34 -14.71 -1.91
CA ARG A 240 7.50 -14.59 -2.80
C ARG A 240 7.36 -13.40 -3.74
N LEU A 241 8.50 -12.78 -4.04
CA LEU A 241 8.63 -11.69 -5.01
C LEU A 241 9.64 -12.09 -6.09
N GLU A 242 9.27 -12.04 -7.36
CA GLU A 242 10.14 -12.36 -8.49
C GLU A 242 10.14 -11.20 -9.52
N PRO A 243 11.26 -10.94 -10.22
CA PRO A 243 12.57 -11.53 -10.04
C PRO A 243 13.35 -10.92 -8.86
N LEU A 244 14.12 -11.77 -8.19
CA LEU A 244 15.11 -11.43 -7.15
C LEU A 244 16.56 -11.65 -7.72
N PRO A 245 17.64 -11.18 -7.07
CA PRO A 245 18.83 -10.46 -7.61
C PRO A 245 19.63 -11.03 -8.82
N PRO A 246 20.46 -10.18 -9.50
CA PRO A 246 21.60 -9.53 -8.84
C PRO A 246 21.60 -7.99 -8.72
N ARG A 247 20.54 -7.24 -9.08
CA ARG A 247 20.55 -5.74 -8.98
C ARG A 247 19.30 -5.05 -8.39
N SER A 248 18.30 -5.77 -7.91
CA SER A 248 16.96 -5.19 -7.65
C SER A 248 16.78 -4.40 -6.35
N THR A 249 17.57 -4.62 -5.28
CA THR A 249 17.22 -4.01 -3.97
C THR A 249 17.39 -2.49 -3.91
N ARG A 250 18.43 -1.92 -4.53
CA ARG A 250 18.61 -0.46 -4.53
C ARG A 250 17.49 0.23 -5.29
N SER A 251 17.14 -0.29 -6.47
CA SER A 251 16.02 0.21 -7.28
C SER A 251 14.69 0.06 -6.55
N ARG A 252 14.42 -1.10 -5.94
CA ARG A 252 13.19 -1.33 -5.14
C ARG A 252 13.11 -0.41 -3.92
N LEU A 253 14.22 -0.13 -3.24
CA LEU A 253 14.25 0.81 -2.10
C LEU A 253 14.09 2.27 -2.52
N ALA A 254 14.62 2.66 -3.68
CA ALA A 254 14.39 3.99 -4.24
C ALA A 254 12.91 4.16 -4.61
N TRP A 255 12.37 3.17 -5.31
CA TRP A 255 10.96 3.11 -5.69
C TRP A 255 10.00 3.12 -4.48
N LEU A 256 10.29 2.37 -3.40
CA LEU A 256 9.50 2.40 -2.16
C LEU A 256 9.48 3.79 -1.51
N ARG A 257 10.60 4.51 -1.55
CA ARG A 257 10.68 5.86 -0.98
C ARG A 257 9.90 6.88 -1.81
N GLU A 258 9.99 6.76 -3.13
CA GLU A 258 9.23 7.59 -4.06
C GLU A 258 7.73 7.33 -3.93
N SER A 259 7.33 6.06 -3.79
CA SER A 259 5.92 5.66 -3.66
C SER A 259 5.30 6.10 -2.32
N LEU A 260 6.06 6.04 -1.23
CA LEU A 260 5.57 6.39 0.10
C LEU A 260 5.62 7.89 0.42
N GLY A 261 6.43 8.66 -0.31
CA GLY A 261 6.62 10.09 -0.06
C GLY A 261 7.01 10.38 1.39
N ASP A 262 6.24 11.26 2.05
CA ASP A 262 6.42 11.63 3.46
C ASP A 262 5.71 10.67 4.45
N GLN A 263 4.93 9.71 3.95
CA GLN A 263 4.18 8.77 4.80
C GLN A 263 5.07 7.57 5.17
N TYR A 264 5.41 7.45 6.45
CA TYR A 264 6.14 6.27 6.94
C TYR A 264 5.21 5.08 7.19
N LEU A 265 5.23 4.10 6.28
CA LEU A 265 4.63 2.78 6.50
C LEU A 265 5.74 1.73 6.76
N PRO A 266 5.77 1.07 7.94
CA PRO A 266 6.79 0.07 8.25
C PRO A 266 6.59 -1.25 7.50
N GLN A 267 5.33 -1.59 7.19
CA GLN A 267 4.90 -2.89 6.67
C GLN A 267 5.52 -3.24 5.30
N PRO A 268 5.59 -2.34 4.29
CA PRO A 268 6.19 -2.68 3.00
C PRO A 268 7.68 -3.04 3.10
N TYR A 269 8.42 -2.41 4.03
CA TYR A 269 9.81 -2.75 4.28
C TYR A 269 9.97 -4.12 4.96
N GLU A 270 9.07 -4.47 5.87
CA GLU A 270 9.10 -5.77 6.55
C GLU A 270 8.78 -6.92 5.60
N GLN A 271 7.76 -6.77 4.75
CA GLN A 271 7.41 -7.74 3.71
C GLN A 271 8.58 -7.97 2.75
N LEU A 272 9.20 -6.90 2.26
CA LEU A 272 10.36 -7.00 1.37
C LEU A 272 11.54 -7.70 2.07
N ALA A 273 11.81 -7.38 3.34
CA ALA A 273 12.87 -8.04 4.10
C ALA A 273 12.58 -9.53 4.33
N ALA A 274 11.32 -9.91 4.59
CA ALA A 274 10.90 -11.29 4.75
C ALA A 274 11.11 -12.09 3.45
N ALA A 275 10.74 -11.53 2.29
CA ALA A 275 10.97 -12.18 1.00
C ALA A 275 12.46 -12.41 0.70
N TYR A 276 13.34 -11.47 1.04
CA TYR A 276 14.79 -11.68 0.91
C TYR A 276 15.30 -12.80 1.84
N ARG A 277 14.80 -12.89 3.08
CA ARG A 277 15.18 -13.96 4.02
C ARG A 277 14.75 -15.33 3.53
N LEU A 278 13.54 -15.45 2.98
CA LEU A 278 13.02 -16.70 2.45
C LEU A 278 13.93 -17.30 1.36
N LEU A 279 14.59 -16.45 0.57
CA LEU A 279 15.55 -16.86 -0.46
C LEU A 279 17.00 -17.00 0.06
N GLY A 280 17.25 -16.83 1.36
CA GLY A 280 18.59 -16.92 1.95
C GLY A 280 19.46 -15.67 1.75
N HIS A 281 18.89 -14.54 1.36
CA HIS A 281 19.61 -13.28 1.15
C HIS A 281 19.57 -12.36 2.38
N ASP A 282 20.14 -12.82 3.50
CA ASP A 282 20.11 -12.08 4.77
C ASP A 282 20.79 -10.71 4.73
N SER A 283 21.87 -10.57 3.95
CA SER A 283 22.58 -9.29 3.79
C SER A 283 21.68 -8.21 3.19
N GLU A 284 20.80 -8.60 2.27
CA GLU A 284 19.83 -7.74 1.60
C GLU A 284 18.64 -7.42 2.49
N ALA A 285 18.13 -8.40 3.24
CA ALA A 285 17.10 -8.17 4.25
C ALA A 285 17.56 -7.13 5.29
N HIS A 286 18.80 -7.25 5.80
CA HIS A 286 19.36 -6.24 6.71
C HIS A 286 19.49 -4.86 6.05
N ARG A 287 19.81 -4.79 4.75
CA ARG A 287 19.88 -3.52 4.00
C ARG A 287 18.52 -2.83 3.94
N VAL A 288 17.45 -3.59 3.72
CA VAL A 288 16.07 -3.10 3.72
C VAL A 288 15.66 -2.57 5.11
N LEU A 289 15.93 -3.33 6.17
CA LEU A 289 15.62 -2.91 7.54
C LEU A 289 16.40 -1.66 7.96
N ARG A 290 17.67 -1.51 7.55
CA ARG A 290 18.41 -0.26 7.73
C ARG A 290 17.77 0.92 6.98
N ALA A 291 17.22 0.68 5.79
CA ALA A 291 16.52 1.70 5.03
C ALA A 291 15.21 2.13 5.71
N LYS A 292 14.45 1.18 6.27
CA LYS A 292 13.27 1.42 7.11
C LYS A 292 13.58 2.39 8.26
N HIS A 293 14.62 2.10 9.06
CA HIS A 293 15.01 2.97 10.18
C HIS A 293 15.47 4.36 9.73
N ARG A 294 16.17 4.47 8.59
CA ARG A 294 16.56 5.78 8.04
C ARG A 294 15.35 6.61 7.62
N HIS A 295 14.37 6.00 6.96
CA HIS A 295 13.16 6.70 6.53
C HIS A 295 12.33 7.14 7.75
N HIS A 296 12.19 6.29 8.77
CA HIS A 296 11.54 6.69 10.02
C HIS A 296 12.20 7.92 10.69
N ARG A 297 13.54 8.00 10.67
CA ARG A 297 14.30 9.13 11.22
C ARG A 297 14.18 10.42 10.39
N SER A 298 13.90 10.31 9.10
CA SER A 298 13.64 11.49 8.25
C SER A 298 12.22 12.03 8.43
N THR A 299 11.26 11.18 8.79
CA THR A 299 9.85 11.59 9.02
C THR A 299 9.59 12.14 10.43
N LEU A 300 10.54 11.98 11.37
CA LEU A 300 10.41 12.51 12.74
C LEU A 300 10.54 14.05 12.78
N PRO A 301 9.61 14.78 13.42
CA PRO A 301 9.70 16.22 13.60
C PRO A 301 10.99 16.61 14.33
N TRP A 302 11.61 17.72 13.96
CA TRP A 302 12.84 18.21 14.61
C TRP A 302 12.70 18.35 16.14
N THR A 303 11.49 18.62 16.64
CA THR A 303 11.17 18.71 18.08
C THR A 303 11.31 17.37 18.80
N THR A 304 10.99 16.25 18.16
CA THR A 304 11.20 14.91 18.74
C THR A 304 12.68 14.53 18.84
N LYS A 305 13.54 15.07 17.97
CA LYS A 305 15.00 14.84 18.06
C LYS A 305 15.63 15.56 19.24
N ILE A 306 15.12 16.75 19.59
CA ILE A 306 15.56 17.48 20.80
C ILE A 306 15.06 16.76 22.05
N TRP A 307 13.83 16.25 22.03
CA TRP A 307 13.26 15.48 23.13
C TRP A 307 13.94 14.12 23.32
N ASP A 308 14.26 13.40 22.23
CA ASP A 308 15.04 12.15 22.27
C ASP A 308 16.48 12.41 22.71
N TRP A 309 17.11 13.52 22.29
CA TRP A 309 18.44 13.89 22.80
C TRP A 309 18.39 14.22 24.30
N LEU A 310 17.34 14.92 24.75
CA LEU A 310 17.11 15.20 26.17
C LEU A 310 16.83 13.92 26.95
N GLN A 311 16.06 12.98 26.40
CA GLN A 311 15.79 11.67 26.99
C GLN A 311 17.01 10.77 26.96
N ASP A 312 17.84 10.75 25.92
CA ASP A 312 19.10 10.00 25.88
C ASP A 312 20.11 10.61 26.87
N ALA A 313 20.12 11.94 27.02
CA ALA A 313 20.89 12.61 28.05
C ALA A 313 20.39 12.21 29.44
N VAL A 314 19.08 12.12 29.69
CA VAL A 314 18.51 11.77 31.01
C VAL A 314 18.52 10.25 31.30
N ALA A 315 18.24 9.40 30.31
CA ALA A 315 18.11 7.95 30.41
C ALA A 315 19.44 7.21 30.20
N GLY A 316 20.40 7.80 29.47
CA GLY A 316 21.77 7.29 29.35
C GLY A 316 22.54 7.23 30.68
N TYR A 317 22.05 7.91 31.73
CA TYR A 317 22.61 7.82 33.08
C TYR A 317 22.27 6.53 33.83
N GLY A 318 21.29 5.74 33.36
CA GLY A 318 20.93 4.46 33.98
C GLY A 318 22.00 3.37 33.84
N TYR A 319 23.00 3.56 32.97
CA TYR A 319 24.04 2.56 32.70
C TYR A 319 25.46 2.99 33.11
N ARG A 320 25.70 4.25 33.50
CA ARG A 320 27.04 4.80 33.76
C ARG A 320 27.03 5.93 34.80
N PRO A 321 26.92 5.63 36.11
CA PRO A 321 26.97 6.65 37.19
C PRO A 321 28.25 7.51 37.16
N ALA A 322 29.34 7.00 36.57
CA ALA A 322 30.58 7.74 36.35
C ALA A 322 30.41 9.01 35.50
N LEU A 323 29.45 9.05 34.56
CA LEU A 323 29.21 10.23 33.73
C LEU A 323 28.51 11.35 34.52
N ALA A 324 27.60 11.02 35.45
CA ALA A 324 26.94 12.01 36.30
C ALA A 324 27.96 12.69 37.24
N GLY A 325 28.90 11.91 37.77
CA GLY A 325 30.05 12.44 38.49
C GLY A 325 30.92 13.34 37.62
N GLY A 326 31.15 12.96 36.35
CA GLY A 326 31.90 13.78 35.38
C GLY A 326 31.24 15.13 35.09
N TRP A 327 29.91 15.17 34.91
CA TRP A 327 29.18 16.41 34.71
C TRP A 327 29.11 17.29 35.96
N LEU A 328 28.97 16.69 37.14
CA LEU A 328 29.05 17.42 38.40
C LEU A 328 30.41 18.12 38.50
N VAL A 329 31.52 17.40 38.26
CA VAL A 329 32.87 17.98 38.27
C VAL A 329 33.01 19.09 37.22
N ALA A 330 32.54 18.86 35.99
CA ALA A 330 32.63 19.86 34.91
C ALA A 330 31.83 21.14 35.24
N LEU A 331 30.61 21.01 35.76
CA LEU A 331 29.78 22.14 36.16
C LEU A 331 30.34 22.85 37.39
N THR A 332 30.92 22.10 38.35
CA THR A 332 31.63 22.70 39.48
C THR A 332 32.84 23.51 39.02
N LEU A 333 33.65 22.99 38.10
CA LEU A 333 34.80 23.71 37.55
C LEU A 333 34.37 24.96 36.78
N LEU A 334 33.31 24.85 35.96
CA LEU A 334 32.77 25.98 35.19
C LEU A 334 32.20 27.07 36.10
N GLY A 335 31.39 26.71 37.09
CA GLY A 335 30.84 27.67 38.04
C GLY A 335 31.94 28.30 38.90
N THR A 336 32.93 27.51 39.33
CA THR A 336 34.11 28.03 40.04
C THR A 336 34.81 29.10 39.21
N LEU A 337 35.03 28.83 37.92
CA LEU A 337 35.68 29.79 37.02
C LEU A 337 34.83 31.07 36.89
N VAL A 338 33.54 30.95 36.61
CA VAL A 338 32.64 32.10 36.42
C VAL A 338 32.56 32.98 37.68
N PHE A 339 32.40 32.37 38.85
CA PHE A 339 32.27 33.08 40.13
C PHE A 339 33.61 33.52 40.73
N SER A 340 34.73 32.95 40.29
CA SER A 340 36.08 33.46 40.62
C SER A 340 36.43 34.72 39.83
N LEU A 341 35.96 34.82 38.58
CA LEU A 341 36.17 36.00 37.73
C LEU A 341 35.23 37.13 38.10
N ASN A 342 34.07 36.80 38.68
CA ASN A 342 33.10 37.79 39.13
C ASN A 342 32.50 37.35 40.47
N GLU A 343 33.06 37.87 41.54
CA GLU A 343 32.61 37.55 42.89
C GLU A 343 31.20 38.09 43.16
N PRO A 344 30.26 37.25 43.61
CA PRO A 344 28.94 37.70 44.05
C PRO A 344 29.03 38.67 45.23
N GLN A 345 28.07 39.59 45.33
CA GLN A 345 28.04 40.54 46.43
C GLN A 345 27.46 39.88 47.69
N ARG A 346 28.01 40.23 48.87
CA ARG A 346 27.48 39.75 50.15
C ARG A 346 26.09 40.32 50.40
N SER A 347 25.16 39.50 50.89
CA SER A 347 23.82 39.94 51.26
C SER A 347 23.83 40.85 52.51
N GLU A 348 24.74 40.61 53.45
CA GLU A 348 24.97 41.43 54.64
C GLU A 348 26.47 41.81 54.79
N PRO A 349 26.83 43.11 54.86
CA PRO A 349 28.22 43.53 55.08
C PRO A 349 28.74 43.08 56.45
N GLY A 350 29.83 42.31 56.48
CA GLY A 350 30.52 41.92 57.72
C GLY A 350 30.00 40.67 58.43
N ARG A 351 29.00 39.97 57.88
CA ARG A 351 28.44 38.72 58.43
C ARG A 351 28.54 37.58 57.39
N GLY A 352 28.79 36.35 57.86
CA GLY A 352 28.85 35.15 57.00
C GLY A 352 30.26 34.65 56.67
N PRO A 353 30.38 33.46 56.05
CA PRO A 353 31.65 32.83 55.72
C PRO A 353 32.45 33.60 54.66
N ALA A 354 33.76 33.40 54.61
CA ALA A 354 34.58 33.93 53.52
C ALA A 354 34.14 33.31 52.18
N PHE A 355 34.05 34.13 51.12
CA PHE A 355 33.60 33.66 49.81
C PHE A 355 34.56 32.60 49.27
N ASN A 356 34.00 31.46 48.85
CA ASN A 356 34.76 30.46 48.12
C ASN A 356 33.97 30.05 46.87
N PRO A 357 34.48 30.32 45.65
CA PRO A 357 33.75 30.08 44.41
C PRO A 357 33.45 28.59 44.16
N THR A 358 34.33 27.69 44.64
CA THR A 358 34.09 26.24 44.53
C THR A 358 32.96 25.79 45.43
N VAL A 359 32.96 26.23 46.70
CA VAL A 359 31.96 25.87 47.69
C VAL A 359 30.62 26.49 47.33
N TYR A 360 30.59 27.74 46.88
CA TYR A 360 29.38 28.40 46.37
C TYR A 360 28.77 27.65 45.18
N THR A 361 29.60 27.21 44.22
CA THR A 361 29.11 26.44 43.07
C THR A 361 28.56 25.06 43.49
N LEU A 362 29.22 24.40 44.45
CA LEU A 362 28.74 23.13 45.00
C LEU A 362 27.43 23.29 45.78
N ASP A 363 27.28 24.38 46.53
CA ASP A 363 26.06 24.75 47.24
C ASP A 363 24.87 24.88 46.28
N LEU A 364 25.11 25.48 45.11
CA LEU A 364 24.09 25.62 44.07
C LEU A 364 23.77 24.29 43.36
N LEU A 365 24.76 23.41 43.17
CA LEU A 365 24.59 22.13 42.45
C LEU A 365 24.08 20.98 43.33
N LEU A 366 24.28 21.04 44.64
CA LEU A 366 23.96 19.98 45.59
C LEU A 366 22.79 20.39 46.50
N PRO A 367 21.53 20.27 46.04
CA PRO A 367 20.37 20.85 46.72
C PRO A 367 20.07 20.28 48.12
N ILE A 368 20.74 19.18 48.50
CA ILE A 368 20.54 18.47 49.77
C ILE A 368 21.58 18.91 50.81
N ILE A 369 22.73 19.44 50.38
CA ILE A 369 23.85 19.80 51.25
C ILE A 369 23.96 21.32 51.31
N ASP A 370 23.78 21.88 52.49
CA ASP A 370 23.87 23.32 52.75
C ASP A 370 25.24 23.64 53.35
N PHE A 371 26.10 24.30 52.58
CA PHE A 371 27.40 24.82 53.01
C PHE A 371 27.33 26.29 53.46
N GLY A 372 26.16 26.92 53.39
CA GLY A 372 25.86 28.26 53.91
C GLY A 372 26.41 29.43 53.07
N GLN A 373 26.84 29.20 51.83
CA GLN A 373 27.35 30.24 50.92
C GLN A 373 26.23 30.80 50.04
N ASP A 374 25.28 29.98 49.60
CA ASP A 374 24.15 30.40 48.74
C ASP A 374 23.29 31.53 49.36
N ARG A 375 23.08 31.49 50.68
CA ARG A 375 22.31 32.48 51.46
C ARG A 375 23.11 33.72 51.82
N ALA A 376 24.44 33.61 51.83
CA ALA A 376 25.34 34.71 52.21
C ALA A 376 25.67 35.63 51.03
N PHE A 377 25.44 35.18 49.79
CA PHE A 377 25.92 35.83 48.57
C PHE A 377 24.83 35.95 47.50
N VAL A 378 24.57 37.17 47.03
CA VAL A 378 23.63 37.48 45.95
C VAL A 378 24.41 37.78 44.68
N SER A 379 24.18 36.99 43.64
CA SER A 379 24.78 37.17 42.31
C SER A 379 24.15 38.36 41.57
N GLY A 380 24.93 39.13 40.82
CA GLY A 380 24.43 40.25 40.01
C GLY A 380 23.47 39.83 38.89
N SER A 381 22.77 40.79 38.27
CA SER A 381 21.63 40.56 37.35
C SER A 381 21.86 39.59 36.18
N GLY A 382 23.09 39.49 35.65
CA GLY A 382 23.46 38.52 34.61
C GLY A 382 23.89 37.14 35.15
N GLN A 383 24.54 37.09 36.33
CA GLN A 383 25.01 35.87 36.97
C GLN A 383 23.90 35.11 37.69
N GLN A 384 22.82 35.80 38.05
CA GLN A 384 21.66 35.22 38.71
C GLN A 384 20.96 34.17 37.83
N TRP A 385 20.85 34.42 36.52
CA TRP A 385 20.34 33.41 35.58
C TRP A 385 21.24 32.19 35.46
N PHE A 386 22.56 32.38 35.54
CA PHE A 386 23.52 31.27 35.54
C PHE A 386 23.44 30.47 36.85
N ALA A 387 23.30 31.13 38.00
CA ALA A 387 23.07 30.48 39.28
C ALA A 387 21.76 29.67 39.27
N TYR A 388 20.65 30.22 38.75
CA TYR A 388 19.40 29.48 38.59
C TYR A 388 19.52 28.28 37.65
N ALA A 389 20.30 28.40 36.56
CA ALA A 389 20.58 27.27 35.68
C ALA A 389 21.36 26.16 36.39
N LEU A 390 22.37 26.51 37.21
CA LEU A 390 23.11 25.56 38.03
C LEU A 390 22.21 24.86 39.06
N VAL A 391 21.34 25.60 39.75
CA VAL A 391 20.36 25.02 40.70
C VAL A 391 19.42 24.04 40.00
N ALA A 392 18.86 24.42 38.85
CA ALA A 392 17.99 23.55 38.06
C ALA A 392 18.72 22.27 37.61
N LEU A 393 19.95 22.40 37.11
CA LEU A 393 20.79 21.26 36.72
C LEU A 393 21.16 20.37 37.92
N GLY A 394 21.41 20.97 39.09
CA GLY A 394 21.66 20.27 40.35
C GLY A 394 20.50 19.38 40.77
N TRP A 395 19.27 19.87 40.69
CA TRP A 395 18.05 19.07 40.94
C TRP A 395 17.87 17.93 39.94
N ILE A 396 18.17 18.16 38.66
CA ILE A 396 18.14 17.09 37.63
C ILE A 396 19.20 16.01 37.93
N LEU A 397 20.41 16.40 38.30
CA LEU A 397 21.48 15.47 38.67
C LEU A 397 21.14 14.68 39.93
N ALA A 398 20.61 15.34 40.97
CA ALA A 398 20.25 14.70 42.23
C ALA A 398 19.13 13.67 42.08
N THR A 399 18.05 14.02 41.36
CA THR A 399 16.94 13.10 41.07
C THR A 399 17.39 11.89 40.25
N THR A 400 18.30 12.10 39.30
CA THR A 400 18.89 11.03 38.49
C THR A 400 19.79 10.10 39.32
N LEU A 401 20.58 10.64 40.24
CA LEU A 401 21.46 9.85 41.12
C LEU A 401 20.65 8.93 42.04
N VAL A 402 19.56 9.45 42.63
CA VAL A 402 18.63 8.68 43.48
C VAL A 402 17.93 7.58 42.66
N ALA A 403 17.49 7.89 41.44
CA ALA A 403 16.86 6.91 40.54
C ALA A 403 17.85 5.81 40.09
N GLY A 404 19.13 6.16 39.89
CA GLY A 404 20.19 5.21 39.57
C GLY A 404 20.51 4.27 40.74
N LEU A 405 20.67 4.81 41.95
CA LEU A 405 20.98 4.05 43.17
C LEU A 405 19.86 3.08 43.56
N THR A 406 18.60 3.51 43.48
CA THR A 406 17.43 2.65 43.77
C THR A 406 17.31 1.47 42.81
N ARG A 407 17.68 1.64 41.53
CA ARG A 407 17.63 0.58 40.51
C ARG A 407 18.79 -0.43 40.63
N VAL A 408 19.94 -0.03 41.19
CA VAL A 408 21.05 -0.94 41.51
C VAL A 408 20.76 -1.78 42.75
N LEU A 409 20.13 -1.19 43.77
CA LEU A 409 19.72 -1.89 45.00
C LEU A 409 18.53 -2.84 44.80
N GLY A 410 17.68 -2.61 43.80
CA GLY A 410 16.57 -3.50 43.43
C GLY A 410 16.98 -4.78 42.68
N ARG A 411 18.28 -5.04 42.48
CA ARG A 411 18.80 -6.24 41.80
C ARG A 411 19.69 -7.12 42.69
N SER A 412 19.66 -6.93 44.02
CA SER A 412 20.34 -7.79 45.00
C SER A 412 19.34 -8.62 45.80
#